data_AF-A0A946AGX6-F1
#
_entry.id   AF-A0A946AGX6-F1
#
_cell.length_a   1.000
_cell.length_b   1.000
_cell.length_c   1.000
_cell.angle_alpha   90.00
_cell.angle_beta   90.00
_cell.angle_gamma   90.00
#
_symmetry.space_group_name_H-M   'P 1'
#
loop_
_entity.id
_entity.type
_entity.pdbx_description
1 polymer ?
#
loop_
_entity_poly.entity_id
_entity_poly.type
_entity_poly.pdbx_seq_one_letter_code
_entity_poly.pdbx_strand_id
1 'polypeptide(L)'
;MKNHLIGPKGRIIAAMLALATFTVATPIVADTATGDLAPVPRHEKIGQLVTEFIQKSHYRHAEVDDDLSSQVLDRYIEALDNNRMYFLASDIAAFEQYRYLLDDMVRSEPLNPVFEMFDLYRTRVRERLEFARTQLETEPDYTVDESYLFDREEVEWAESTDDLDELWRKRVKNDALSLALADKEWADTQEVLEKRYGRFAKRMDQIKADDVF
;
A
#
# COMPACT_ATOMS: atom_id res chain seq x y z
N MET A 1 -39.46 41.32 68.94
CA MET A 1 -40.68 40.68 68.39
C MET A 1 -40.28 39.29 67.94
N LYS A 2 -40.30 38.31 68.85
CA LYS A 2 -41.34 37.26 69.02
C LYS A 2 -41.56 36.37 67.80
N ASN A 3 -41.17 35.09 68.00
CA ASN A 3 -41.71 33.83 67.44
C ASN A 3 -41.23 33.44 66.01
N HIS A 4 -40.91 32.18 65.68
CA HIS A 4 -41.26 30.91 66.32
C HIS A 4 -40.41 29.69 65.82
N LEU A 5 -40.17 28.74 66.74
CA LEU A 5 -40.12 27.26 66.62
C LEU A 5 -38.98 26.58 65.80
N ILE A 6 -38.04 25.84 66.42
CA ILE A 6 -38.13 24.48 67.02
C ILE A 6 -38.20 23.36 65.95
N GLY A 7 -37.12 22.56 65.82
CA GLY A 7 -37.15 21.20 65.19
C GLY A 7 -37.70 20.14 66.17
N PRO A 8 -37.51 18.80 66.01
CA PRO A 8 -36.76 18.07 64.98
C PRO A 8 -37.48 16.76 64.51
N LYS A 9 -36.72 15.93 63.75
CA LYS A 9 -36.79 14.46 63.58
C LYS A 9 -37.56 13.87 62.38
N GLY A 10 -36.77 13.21 61.53
CA GLY A 10 -37.06 11.90 60.97
C GLY A 10 -37.66 11.89 59.57
N ARG A 11 -36.93 11.32 58.61
CA ARG A 11 -37.34 10.15 57.82
C ARG A 11 -36.28 9.77 56.78
N ILE A 12 -35.91 8.51 56.84
CA ILE A 12 -35.13 7.74 55.87
C ILE A 12 -35.88 7.77 54.54
N ILE A 13 -35.24 8.22 53.45
CA ILE A 13 -35.60 7.84 52.08
C ILE A 13 -34.31 7.65 51.29
N ALA A 14 -34.08 6.40 50.90
CA ALA A 14 -33.08 5.97 49.95
C ALA A 14 -33.37 6.57 48.57
N ALA A 15 -32.36 7.07 47.88
CA ALA A 15 -32.44 7.38 46.46
C ALA A 15 -31.26 6.73 45.74
N MET A 16 -31.63 5.86 44.80
CA MET A 16 -30.79 4.90 44.09
C MET A 16 -29.74 5.58 43.22
N LEU A 17 -28.51 5.09 43.31
CA LEU A 17 -27.43 5.40 42.38
C LEU A 17 -27.71 4.67 41.06
N ALA A 18 -28.21 5.39 40.06
CA ALA A 18 -28.35 4.87 38.71
C ALA A 18 -26.96 4.81 38.06
N LEU A 19 -26.37 3.61 38.05
CA LEU A 19 -25.15 3.32 37.32
C LEU A 19 -25.49 3.15 35.84
N ALA A 20 -25.33 4.20 35.05
CA ALA A 20 -25.43 4.12 33.61
C ALA A 20 -24.25 3.30 33.08
N THR A 21 -24.49 2.04 32.69
CA THR A 21 -23.50 1.22 31.99
C THR A 21 -23.37 1.75 30.57
N PHE A 22 -22.29 2.47 30.31
CA PHE A 22 -21.87 2.83 28.96
C PHE A 22 -21.32 1.55 28.31
N THR A 23 -22.12 0.86 27.50
CA THR A 23 -21.62 -0.21 26.63
C THR A 23 -20.81 0.45 25.52
N VAL A 24 -19.49 0.44 25.64
CA VAL A 24 -18.59 0.79 24.54
C VAL A 24 -18.74 -0.31 23.49
N ALA A 25 -19.41 0.02 22.38
CA ALA A 25 -19.41 -0.84 21.20
C ALA A 25 -17.99 -0.82 20.63
N THR A 26 -17.26 -1.91 20.85
CA THR A 26 -15.99 -2.15 20.15
C THR A 26 -16.30 -2.31 18.66
N PRO A 27 -15.71 -1.52 17.76
CA PRO A 27 -15.85 -1.77 16.34
C PRO A 27 -15.31 -3.18 16.06
N ILE A 28 -16.14 -4.00 15.42
CA ILE A 28 -15.68 -5.27 14.85
C ILE A 28 -14.77 -4.86 13.69
N VAL A 29 -13.48 -4.81 13.96
CA VAL A 29 -12.48 -4.81 12.89
C VAL A 29 -12.66 -6.15 12.20
N ALA A 30 -13.13 -6.10 10.95
CA ALA A 30 -13.14 -7.28 10.10
C ALA A 30 -11.69 -7.72 9.95
N ASP A 31 -11.36 -8.82 10.62
CA ASP A 31 -10.09 -9.52 10.46
C ASP A 31 -10.10 -10.19 9.09
N THR A 32 -9.85 -9.41 8.05
CA THR A 32 -9.32 -9.93 6.80
C THR A 32 -7.86 -10.19 7.05
N ALA A 33 -7.53 -11.39 7.52
CA ALA A 33 -6.16 -11.86 7.63
C ALA A 33 -5.51 -11.96 6.23
N THR A 34 -5.14 -10.82 5.67
CA THR A 34 -3.93 -10.69 4.86
C THR A 34 -2.79 -11.02 5.81
N GLY A 35 -2.06 -12.11 5.59
CA GLY A 35 -0.89 -12.40 6.44
C GLY A 35 0.01 -11.17 6.49
N ASP A 36 0.31 -10.68 7.69
CA ASP A 36 1.18 -9.52 7.89
C ASP A 36 2.51 -9.78 7.17
N LEU A 37 2.83 -8.93 6.19
CA LEU A 37 4.11 -8.95 5.52
C LEU A 37 5.11 -8.31 6.49
N ALA A 38 5.74 -9.16 7.29
CA ALA A 38 6.75 -8.74 8.25
C ALA A 38 8.05 -9.53 8.03
N PRO A 39 9.22 -8.91 8.30
CA PRO A 39 10.47 -9.63 8.28
C PRO A 39 10.44 -10.74 9.32
N VAL A 40 11.00 -11.90 8.98
CA VAL A 40 11.20 -13.00 9.92
C VAL A 40 12.65 -13.02 10.43
N PRO A 41 12.95 -13.55 11.62
CA PRO A 41 14.29 -13.46 12.21
C PRO A 41 15.45 -14.01 11.34
N ARG A 42 15.16 -14.94 10.42
CA ARG A 42 16.17 -15.44 9.47
C ARG A 42 16.60 -14.38 8.45
N HIS A 43 15.72 -13.44 8.08
CA HIS A 43 15.99 -12.41 7.07
C HIS A 43 17.11 -11.49 7.52
N GLU A 44 17.07 -11.00 8.76
CA GLU A 44 18.14 -10.19 9.35
C GLU A 44 19.48 -10.94 9.31
N LYS A 45 19.48 -12.24 9.66
CA LYS A 45 20.71 -13.02 9.65
C LYS A 45 21.26 -13.24 8.25
N ILE A 46 20.38 -13.43 7.26
CA ILE A 46 20.79 -13.59 5.86
C ILE A 46 21.31 -12.25 5.32
N GLY A 47 20.65 -11.12 5.62
CA GLY A 47 21.09 -9.77 5.25
C GLY A 47 22.53 -9.50 5.71
N GLN A 48 22.84 -9.84 6.96
CA GLN A 48 24.20 -9.78 7.52
C GLN A 48 25.20 -10.59 6.71
N LEU A 49 24.87 -11.86 6.43
CA LEU A 49 25.76 -12.76 5.70
C LEU A 49 25.99 -12.30 4.25
N VAL A 50 24.94 -11.81 3.59
CA VAL A 50 25.02 -11.27 2.23
C VAL A 50 25.90 -10.02 2.21
N THR A 51 25.71 -9.11 3.16
CA THR A 51 26.54 -7.91 3.31
C THR A 51 28.01 -8.26 3.50
N GLU A 52 28.32 -9.17 4.43
CA GLU A 52 29.69 -9.63 4.64
C GLU A 52 30.30 -10.28 3.39
N PHE A 53 29.51 -11.09 2.67
CA PHE A 53 29.96 -11.76 1.46
C PHE A 53 30.29 -10.75 0.35
N ILE A 54 29.42 -9.77 0.11
CA ILE A 54 29.61 -8.74 -0.91
C ILE A 54 30.87 -7.92 -0.60
N GLN A 55 31.03 -7.45 0.65
CA GLN A 55 32.18 -6.63 1.02
C GLN A 55 33.51 -7.40 0.91
N LYS A 56 33.54 -8.68 1.31
CA LYS A 56 34.78 -9.47 1.35
C LYS A 56 35.14 -10.16 0.03
N SER A 57 34.14 -10.48 -0.80
CA SER A 57 34.32 -11.40 -1.93
C SER A 57 34.00 -10.79 -3.29
N HIS A 58 33.30 -9.66 -3.34
CA HIS A 58 33.01 -9.01 -4.61
C HIS A 58 34.27 -8.33 -5.17
N TYR A 59 34.58 -8.55 -6.46
CA TYR A 59 35.79 -8.03 -7.10
C TYR A 59 35.95 -6.50 -6.96
N ARG A 60 34.84 -5.77 -6.97
CA ARG A 60 34.82 -4.30 -6.81
C ARG A 60 35.15 -3.83 -5.38
N HIS A 61 35.13 -4.73 -4.38
CA HIS A 61 35.30 -4.40 -2.96
C HIS A 61 34.46 -3.17 -2.55
N ALA A 62 33.19 -3.15 -2.98
CA ALA A 62 32.30 -2.03 -2.69
C ALA A 62 31.98 -2.01 -1.20
N GLU A 63 32.04 -0.83 -0.61
CA GLU A 63 31.56 -0.60 0.75
C GLU A 63 30.02 -0.63 0.76
N VAL A 64 29.45 -0.98 1.91
CA VAL A 64 27.99 -0.96 2.11
C VAL A 64 27.74 0.23 3.01
N ASP A 65 27.50 1.37 2.37
CA ASP A 65 27.51 2.72 2.91
C ASP A 65 26.30 3.52 2.39
N ASP A 66 26.21 4.78 2.82
CA ASP A 66 25.17 5.74 2.43
C ASP A 66 25.02 5.87 0.90
N ASP A 67 26.12 5.87 0.14
CA ASP A 67 26.12 5.99 -1.31
C ASP A 67 25.49 4.76 -1.97
N LEU A 68 25.78 3.55 -1.46
CA LEU A 68 25.13 2.33 -1.91
C LEU A 68 23.67 2.28 -1.46
N SER A 69 23.36 2.64 -0.21
CA SER A 69 21.98 2.69 0.31
C SER A 69 21.09 3.55 -0.57
N SER A 70 21.61 4.72 -0.96
CA SER A 70 20.96 5.64 -1.88
C SER A 70 20.62 4.91 -3.19
N GLN A 71 21.61 4.35 -3.87
CA GLN A 71 21.35 3.60 -5.11
C GLN A 71 20.37 2.43 -4.92
N VAL A 72 20.43 1.73 -3.79
CA VAL A 72 19.53 0.61 -3.48
C VAL A 72 18.09 1.08 -3.36
N LEU A 73 17.82 2.21 -2.70
CA LEU A 73 16.47 2.74 -2.59
C LEU A 73 15.90 3.10 -3.97
N ASP A 74 16.70 3.71 -4.87
CA ASP A 74 16.26 4.01 -6.25
C ASP A 74 15.88 2.72 -6.98
N ARG A 75 16.77 1.71 -6.94
CA ARG A 75 16.51 0.42 -7.59
C ARG A 75 15.32 -0.31 -7.00
N TYR A 76 15.09 -0.17 -5.70
CA TYR A 76 13.95 -0.78 -5.04
C TYR A 76 12.64 -0.15 -5.50
N ILE A 77 12.56 1.18 -5.55
CA ILE A 77 11.39 1.91 -6.06
C ILE A 77 11.14 1.57 -7.54
N GLU A 78 12.20 1.55 -8.38
CA GLU A 78 12.13 1.13 -9.78
C GLU A 78 11.61 -0.30 -9.92
N ALA A 79 12.08 -1.24 -9.09
CA ALA A 79 11.64 -2.63 -9.13
C ALA A 79 10.14 -2.78 -8.79
N LEU A 80 9.61 -1.93 -7.92
CA LEU A 80 8.19 -1.93 -7.55
C LEU A 80 7.32 -1.24 -8.61
N ASP A 81 7.74 -0.07 -9.09
CA ASP A 81 6.92 0.78 -9.96
C ASP A 81 7.75 1.52 -11.03
N ASN A 82 8.44 0.75 -11.87
CA ASN A 82 9.25 1.28 -12.98
C ASN A 82 8.50 2.26 -13.89
N ASN A 83 7.22 2.01 -14.16
CA ASN A 83 6.40 2.86 -15.03
C ASN A 83 5.60 3.95 -14.29
N ARG A 84 5.86 4.15 -13.00
CA ARG A 84 5.26 5.19 -12.15
C ARG A 84 3.73 5.22 -12.27
N MET A 85 3.12 4.04 -12.16
CA MET A 85 1.68 3.81 -12.34
C MET A 85 0.93 3.64 -11.01
N TYR A 86 1.62 3.49 -9.89
CA TYR A 86 1.03 3.14 -8.61
C TYR A 86 1.32 4.18 -7.53
N PHE A 87 2.57 4.63 -7.41
CA PHE A 87 2.93 5.57 -6.34
C PHE A 87 2.56 7.01 -6.66
N LEU A 88 2.27 7.76 -5.60
CA LEU A 88 2.21 9.22 -5.61
C LEU A 88 3.57 9.82 -5.29
N ALA A 89 3.80 11.05 -5.71
CA ALA A 89 4.97 11.83 -5.34
C ALA A 89 5.15 11.93 -3.81
N SER A 90 4.03 11.99 -3.07
CA SER A 90 4.03 11.97 -1.60
C SER A 90 4.55 10.66 -1.00
N ASP A 91 4.27 9.52 -1.66
CA ASP A 91 4.74 8.21 -1.20
C ASP A 91 6.26 8.13 -1.35
N ILE A 92 6.78 8.58 -2.50
CA ILE A 92 8.22 8.65 -2.77
C ILE A 92 8.92 9.59 -1.79
N ALA A 93 8.36 10.77 -1.54
CA ALA A 93 8.91 11.70 -0.55
C ALA A 93 8.94 11.11 0.87
N ALA A 94 7.99 10.24 1.22
CA ALA A 94 8.03 9.52 2.49
C ALA A 94 9.14 8.46 2.51
N PHE A 95 9.46 7.83 1.38
CA PHE A 95 10.54 6.83 1.30
C PHE A 95 11.93 7.45 1.41
N GLU A 96 12.10 8.72 1.02
CA GLU A 96 13.37 9.45 1.13
C GLU A 96 13.95 9.50 2.55
N GLN A 97 13.12 9.33 3.58
CA GLN A 97 13.62 9.24 4.97
C GLN A 97 14.55 8.04 5.20
N TYR A 98 14.49 7.00 4.34
CA TYR A 98 15.29 5.79 4.43
C TYR A 98 16.49 5.79 3.47
N ARG A 99 16.70 6.86 2.69
CA ARG A 99 17.74 6.98 1.66
C ARG A 99 19.12 6.49 2.10
N TYR A 100 19.51 6.80 3.34
CA TYR A 100 20.83 6.49 3.90
C TYR A 100 20.76 5.53 5.09
N LEU A 101 19.71 4.71 5.17
CA LEU A 101 19.51 3.77 6.29
C LEU A 101 19.40 2.31 5.83
N LEU A 102 19.25 2.05 4.53
CA LEU A 102 19.06 0.68 4.04
C LEU A 102 20.31 -0.19 4.22
N ASP A 103 21.49 0.42 4.13
CA ASP A 103 22.76 -0.21 4.39
C ASP A 103 22.92 -0.59 5.88
N ASP A 104 22.41 0.22 6.80
CA ASP A 104 22.35 -0.11 8.23
C ASP A 104 21.32 -1.22 8.52
N MET A 105 20.18 -1.21 7.84
CA MET A 105 19.14 -2.25 7.93
C MET A 105 19.63 -3.63 7.48
N VAL A 106 20.40 -3.72 6.39
CA VAL A 106 20.98 -5.02 5.98
C VAL A 106 22.11 -5.50 6.89
N ARG A 107 22.70 -4.60 7.70
CA ARG A 107 23.80 -4.91 8.62
C ARG A 107 23.31 -5.29 10.01
N SER A 108 22.46 -4.47 10.64
CA SER A 108 22.14 -4.62 12.06
C SER A 108 20.80 -4.07 12.50
N GLU A 109 20.11 -3.28 11.67
CA GLU A 109 18.82 -2.70 12.03
C GLU A 109 17.63 -3.53 11.51
N PRO A 110 16.43 -3.35 12.07
CA PRO A 110 15.23 -4.06 11.60
C PRO A 110 14.86 -3.70 10.16
N LEU A 111 14.48 -4.70 9.37
CA LEU A 111 14.06 -4.53 7.97
C LEU A 111 12.64 -3.95 7.80
N ASN A 112 11.96 -3.58 8.90
CA ASN A 112 10.58 -3.11 8.90
C ASN A 112 10.28 -2.05 7.82
N PRO A 113 11.12 -1.01 7.61
CA PRO A 113 10.85 0.01 6.59
C PRO A 113 10.70 -0.55 5.18
N VAL A 114 11.52 -1.52 4.79
CA VAL A 114 11.44 -2.14 3.45
C VAL A 114 10.09 -2.86 3.28
N PHE A 115 9.63 -3.55 4.32
CA PHE A 115 8.33 -4.23 4.31
C PHE A 115 7.16 -3.24 4.31
N GLU A 116 7.26 -2.14 5.07
CA GLU A 116 6.26 -1.07 5.09
C GLU A 116 6.12 -0.39 3.72
N MET A 117 7.24 -0.14 3.03
CA MET A 117 7.23 0.37 1.65
C MET A 117 6.52 -0.60 0.69
N PHE A 118 6.80 -1.89 0.81
CA PHE A 118 6.14 -2.92 0.01
C PHE A 118 4.64 -3.02 0.31
N ASP A 119 4.25 -2.88 1.56
CA ASP A 119 2.85 -2.89 1.97
C ASP A 119 2.09 -1.67 1.42
N LEU A 120 2.72 -0.50 1.38
CA LEU A 120 2.18 0.67 0.71
C LEU A 120 2.00 0.41 -0.78
N TYR A 121 3.00 -0.18 -1.45
CA TYR A 121 2.89 -0.58 -2.86
C TYR A 121 1.70 -1.53 -3.10
N ARG A 122 1.57 -2.57 -2.27
CA ARG A 122 0.44 -3.52 -2.34
C ARG A 122 -0.90 -2.80 -2.20
N THR A 123 -0.98 -1.82 -1.30
CA THR A 123 -2.18 -0.99 -1.10
C THR A 123 -2.49 -0.18 -2.35
N ARG A 124 -1.51 0.54 -2.92
CA ARG A 124 -1.68 1.30 -4.16
C ARG A 124 -2.11 0.41 -5.33
N VAL A 125 -1.49 -0.76 -5.50
CA VAL A 125 -1.88 -1.73 -6.53
C VAL A 125 -3.34 -2.15 -6.36
N ARG A 126 -3.79 -2.42 -5.13
CA ARG A 126 -5.18 -2.80 -4.87
C ARG A 126 -6.15 -1.68 -5.25
N GLU A 127 -5.89 -0.44 -4.80
CA GLU A 127 -6.68 0.73 -5.15
C GLU A 127 -6.80 0.89 -6.68
N ARG A 128 -5.68 0.72 -7.39
CA ARG A 128 -5.65 0.82 -8.86
C ARG A 128 -6.44 -0.29 -9.55
N LEU A 129 -6.36 -1.53 -9.06
CA LEU A 129 -7.11 -2.66 -9.63
C LEU A 129 -8.61 -2.56 -9.35
N GLU A 130 -8.99 -2.02 -8.19
CA GLU A 130 -10.39 -1.71 -7.87
C GLU A 130 -10.93 -0.64 -8.81
N PHE A 131 -10.21 0.47 -8.98
CA PHE A 131 -10.57 1.50 -9.96
C PHE A 131 -10.65 0.95 -11.39
N ALA A 132 -9.67 0.12 -11.80
CA ALA A 132 -9.66 -0.48 -13.13
C ALA A 132 -10.94 -1.28 -13.43
N ARG A 133 -11.48 -1.98 -12.43
CA ARG A 133 -12.72 -2.74 -12.55
C ARG A 133 -13.95 -1.85 -12.72
N THR A 134 -14.01 -0.71 -12.03
CA THR A 134 -15.13 0.23 -12.24
C THR A 134 -15.14 0.79 -13.65
N GLN A 135 -13.96 0.97 -14.27
CA GLN A 135 -13.87 1.38 -15.67
C GLN A 135 -14.40 0.34 -16.66
N LEU A 136 -14.49 -0.95 -16.27
CA LEU A 136 -15.04 -2.02 -17.11
C LEU A 136 -16.57 -2.08 -17.10
N GLU A 137 -17.25 -1.27 -16.30
CA GLU A 137 -18.72 -1.24 -16.26
C GLU A 137 -19.32 -0.58 -17.52
N THR A 138 -18.54 0.25 -18.22
CA THR A 138 -18.96 0.99 -19.41
C THR A 138 -17.98 0.75 -20.55
N GLU A 139 -18.52 0.52 -21.76
CA GLU A 139 -17.69 0.39 -22.96
C GLU A 139 -16.92 1.70 -23.24
N PRO A 140 -15.60 1.64 -23.48
CA PRO A 140 -14.83 2.83 -23.78
C PRO A 140 -15.25 3.49 -25.09
N ASP A 141 -15.34 4.83 -25.09
CA ASP A 141 -15.56 5.58 -26.32
C ASP A 141 -14.27 5.68 -27.14
N TYR A 142 -14.18 4.91 -28.23
CA TYR A 142 -13.04 4.90 -29.15
C TYR A 142 -13.03 6.05 -30.17
N THR A 143 -14.02 6.96 -30.15
CA THR A 143 -14.07 8.13 -31.05
C THR A 143 -13.25 9.31 -30.53
N VAL A 144 -12.90 9.31 -29.25
CA VAL A 144 -12.04 10.33 -28.61
C VAL A 144 -10.60 10.17 -29.07
N ASP A 145 -10.02 11.25 -29.61
CA ASP A 145 -8.60 11.34 -29.97
C ASP A 145 -7.73 11.49 -28.71
N GLU A 146 -7.05 10.41 -28.35
CA GLU A 146 -6.13 10.37 -27.21
C GLU A 146 -5.06 9.30 -27.40
N SER A 147 -3.93 9.47 -26.70
CA SER A 147 -2.78 8.56 -26.77
C SER A 147 -2.47 7.92 -25.41
N TYR A 148 -1.94 6.70 -25.45
CA TYR A 148 -1.41 6.00 -24.29
C TYR A 148 0.12 5.90 -24.39
N LEU A 149 0.82 6.38 -23.36
CA LEU A 149 2.27 6.32 -23.26
C LEU A 149 2.67 5.01 -22.56
N PHE A 150 3.36 4.12 -23.28
CA PHE A 150 3.76 2.80 -22.78
C PHE A 150 4.97 2.86 -21.85
N ASP A 151 6.01 3.57 -22.27
CA ASP A 151 7.23 3.76 -21.50
C ASP A 151 7.09 5.03 -20.66
N ARG A 152 7.09 4.83 -19.34
CA ARG A 152 6.89 5.89 -18.35
C ARG A 152 8.04 5.92 -17.33
N GLU A 153 9.20 5.37 -17.67
CA GLU A 153 10.32 5.29 -16.75
C GLU A 153 10.82 6.69 -16.33
N GLU A 154 10.74 7.67 -17.24
CA GLU A 154 11.26 9.02 -17.06
C GLU A 154 10.21 10.10 -16.71
N VAL A 155 8.93 9.75 -16.57
CA VAL A 155 7.87 10.74 -16.28
C VAL A 155 7.88 11.17 -14.82
N GLU A 156 7.35 12.34 -14.47
CA GLU A 156 7.21 12.69 -13.06
C GLU A 156 6.19 11.79 -12.34
N TRP A 157 6.40 11.58 -11.04
CA TRP A 157 5.46 10.84 -10.20
C TRP A 157 4.12 11.58 -10.15
N ALA A 158 3.02 10.85 -10.04
CA ALA A 158 1.69 11.45 -9.97
C ALA A 158 1.54 12.27 -8.68
N GLU A 159 1.05 13.51 -8.79
CA GLU A 159 0.86 14.40 -7.65
C GLU A 159 -0.41 14.06 -6.85
N SER A 160 -1.39 13.45 -7.52
CA SER A 160 -2.70 13.15 -6.94
C SER A 160 -3.27 11.81 -7.40
N THR A 161 -4.27 11.32 -6.66
CA THR A 161 -5.05 10.16 -7.05
C THR A 161 -5.77 10.36 -8.38
N ASP A 162 -6.22 11.59 -8.67
CA ASP A 162 -6.89 11.92 -9.94
C ASP A 162 -5.94 11.73 -11.14
N ASP A 163 -4.66 12.08 -11.00
CA ASP A 163 -3.64 11.86 -12.03
C ASP A 163 -3.45 10.36 -12.31
N LEU A 164 -3.44 9.54 -11.25
CA LEU A 164 -3.38 8.09 -11.37
C LEU A 164 -4.68 7.51 -11.93
N ASP A 165 -5.85 8.04 -11.58
CA ASP A 165 -7.14 7.60 -12.10
C ASP A 165 -7.20 7.84 -13.62
N GLU A 166 -6.77 9.01 -14.09
CA GLU A 166 -6.73 9.32 -15.52
C GLU A 166 -5.73 8.43 -16.27
N LEU A 167 -4.56 8.16 -15.68
CA LEU A 167 -3.59 7.21 -16.22
C LEU A 167 -4.21 5.80 -16.36
N TRP A 168 -4.89 5.34 -15.31
CA TRP A 168 -5.49 4.01 -15.30
C TRP A 168 -6.71 3.90 -16.20
N ARG A 169 -7.51 4.97 -16.36
CA ARG A 169 -8.58 5.03 -17.36
C ARG A 169 -8.02 4.77 -18.75
N LYS A 170 -6.93 5.45 -19.13
CA LYS A 170 -6.28 5.26 -20.43
C LYS A 170 -5.67 3.87 -20.57
N ARG A 171 -5.08 3.33 -19.50
CA ARG A 171 -4.55 1.96 -19.48
C ARG A 171 -5.65 0.93 -19.72
N VAL A 172 -6.77 1.01 -19.01
CA VAL A 172 -7.91 0.09 -19.17
C VAL A 172 -8.49 0.21 -20.57
N LYS A 173 -8.64 1.43 -21.10
CA LYS A 173 -9.06 1.65 -22.49
C LYS A 173 -8.08 1.00 -23.49
N ASN A 174 -6.78 1.10 -23.25
CA ASN A 174 -5.76 0.47 -24.12
C ASN A 174 -5.80 -1.07 -24.04
N ASP A 175 -5.98 -1.62 -22.84
CA ASP A 175 -6.18 -3.06 -22.61
C ASP A 175 -7.42 -3.57 -23.36
N ALA A 176 -8.53 -2.83 -23.31
CA ALA A 176 -9.77 -3.14 -24.02
C ALA A 176 -9.62 -3.00 -25.53
N LEU A 177 -8.98 -1.92 -26.00
CA LEU A 177 -8.70 -1.68 -27.42
C LEU A 177 -7.90 -2.84 -28.02
N SER A 178 -6.90 -3.34 -27.31
CA SER A 178 -6.08 -4.47 -27.77
C SER A 178 -6.90 -5.75 -28.00
N LEU A 179 -7.97 -5.96 -27.23
CA LEU A 179 -8.89 -7.08 -27.39
C LEU A 179 -9.92 -6.82 -28.50
N ALA A 180 -10.42 -5.59 -28.61
CA ALA A 180 -11.30 -5.18 -29.70
C ALA A 180 -10.62 -5.31 -31.07
N LEU A 181 -9.34 -4.93 -31.19
CA LEU A 181 -8.53 -5.13 -32.40
C LEU A 181 -8.27 -6.60 -32.74
N ALA A 182 -8.51 -7.51 -31.79
CA ALA A 182 -8.48 -8.96 -32.00
C ALA A 182 -9.90 -9.54 -32.19
N ASP A 183 -10.85 -8.70 -32.65
CA ASP A 183 -12.24 -9.05 -32.96
C ASP A 183 -13.03 -9.62 -31.76
N LYS A 184 -12.71 -9.17 -30.53
CA LYS A 184 -13.51 -9.51 -29.35
C LYS A 184 -14.62 -8.51 -29.11
N GLU A 185 -15.83 -9.03 -28.90
CA GLU A 185 -16.98 -8.26 -28.43
C GLU A 185 -16.74 -7.68 -27.03
N TRP A 186 -17.44 -6.59 -26.70
CA TRP A 186 -17.28 -5.90 -25.42
C TRP A 186 -17.53 -6.82 -24.21
N ALA A 187 -18.57 -7.64 -24.24
CA ALA A 187 -18.90 -8.55 -23.14
C ALA A 187 -17.77 -9.56 -22.86
N ASP A 188 -17.16 -10.11 -23.91
CA ASP A 188 -16.01 -11.03 -23.78
C ASP A 188 -14.76 -10.28 -23.31
N THR A 189 -14.56 -9.05 -23.78
CA THR A 189 -13.46 -8.16 -23.36
C THR A 189 -13.55 -7.87 -21.87
N GLN A 190 -14.73 -7.48 -21.37
CA GLN A 190 -15.01 -7.26 -19.95
C GLN A 190 -14.69 -8.50 -19.12
N GLU A 191 -15.17 -9.68 -19.52
CA GLU A 191 -14.90 -10.93 -18.80
C GLU A 191 -13.40 -11.26 -18.73
N VAL A 192 -12.67 -11.05 -19.83
CA VAL A 192 -11.22 -11.29 -19.90
C VAL A 192 -10.46 -10.34 -18.98
N LEU A 193 -10.77 -9.04 -19.02
CA LEU A 193 -10.09 -8.04 -18.21
C LEU A 193 -10.43 -8.17 -16.72
N GLU A 194 -11.68 -8.46 -16.37
CA GLU A 194 -12.10 -8.72 -14.99
C GLU A 194 -11.31 -9.90 -14.39
N LYS A 195 -11.19 -11.00 -15.14
CA LYS A 195 -10.36 -12.16 -14.75
C LYS A 195 -8.88 -11.78 -14.64
N ARG A 196 -8.37 -10.96 -15.55
CA ARG A 196 -6.97 -10.53 -15.57
C ARG A 196 -6.64 -9.71 -14.32
N TYR A 197 -7.43 -8.68 -14.03
CA TYR A 197 -7.25 -7.83 -12.86
C TYR A 197 -7.46 -8.60 -11.56
N GLY A 198 -8.47 -9.48 -11.49
CA GLY A 198 -8.69 -10.34 -10.33
C GLY A 198 -7.56 -11.33 -10.06
N ARG A 199 -6.97 -11.92 -11.11
CA ARG A 199 -5.77 -12.77 -10.97
C ARG A 199 -4.57 -11.98 -10.48
N PHE A 200 -4.40 -10.74 -10.95
CA PHE A 200 -3.30 -9.90 -10.50
C PHE A 200 -3.48 -9.52 -9.02
N ALA A 201 -4.68 -9.09 -8.61
CA ALA A 201 -4.99 -8.83 -7.20
C ALA A 201 -4.69 -10.06 -6.33
N LYS A 202 -5.17 -11.24 -6.73
CA LYS A 202 -4.91 -12.49 -6.02
C LYS A 202 -3.41 -12.82 -5.92
N ARG A 203 -2.64 -12.59 -6.98
CA ARG A 203 -1.18 -12.80 -6.96
C ARG A 203 -0.52 -11.86 -5.97
N MET A 204 -0.97 -10.61 -5.90
CA MET A 204 -0.47 -9.62 -4.94
C MET A 204 -0.76 -10.05 -3.49
N ASP A 205 -1.94 -10.61 -3.21
CA ASP A 205 -2.29 -11.12 -1.88
C ASP A 205 -1.54 -12.41 -1.50
N GLN A 206 -0.94 -13.10 -2.47
CA GLN A 206 -0.19 -14.35 -2.25
C GLN A 206 1.30 -14.14 -2.00
N ILE A 207 1.79 -12.91 -2.13
CA ILE A 207 3.18 -12.54 -1.85
C ILE A 207 3.47 -12.80 -0.38
N LYS A 208 4.62 -13.39 -0.11
CA LYS A 208 5.10 -13.75 1.23
C LYS A 208 6.28 -12.89 1.63
N ALA A 209 6.63 -12.95 2.90
CA ALA A 209 7.79 -12.24 3.41
C ALA A 209 9.10 -12.61 2.70
N ASP A 210 9.25 -13.86 2.24
CA ASP A 210 10.42 -14.29 1.46
C ASP A 210 10.46 -13.75 0.03
N ASP A 211 9.33 -13.28 -0.51
CA ASP A 211 9.29 -12.66 -1.84
C ASP A 211 9.65 -11.16 -1.74
N VAL A 212 9.43 -10.55 -0.57
CA VAL A 212 9.77 -9.14 -0.28
C VAL A 212 11.25 -8.99 0.12
N PHE A 213 11.80 -9.97 0.85
CA PHE A 213 13.20 -10.04 1.27
C PHE A 213 14.13 -10.48 0.14
#